data_AF-V8N290-F1
#
_entry.id   AF-V8N290-F1
#
_cell.length_a   1.000
_cell.length_b   1.000
_cell.length_c   1.000
_cell.angle_alpha   90.00
_cell.angle_beta   90.00
_cell.angle_gamma   90.00
#
_symmetry.space_group_name_H-M   'P 1'
#
loop_
_entity.id
_entity.type
_entity.pdbx_description
1 polymer ?
#
loop_
_entity_poly.entity_id
_entity_poly.type
_entity_poly.pdbx_seq_one_letter_code
_entity_poly.pdbx_strand_id
1 'polypeptide(L)' 'MKKLYIGNLSPAVTAEELRQLFGDRKLPLTGQVLLKSGYAFVDYPDQNWAIRAIETLSG' A
#
# COMPACT_ATOMS: atom_id res chain seq x y z
N MET A 1 -8.25 9.86 -7.96
CA MET A 1 -8.56 8.61 -7.18
C MET A 1 -7.44 8.40 -6.17
N LYS A 2 -7.74 7.91 -4.95
CA LYS A 2 -6.79 7.83 -3.82
C LYS A 2 -6.44 6.41 -3.36
N LYS A 3 -6.86 5.40 -4.14
CA LYS A 3 -6.59 3.99 -3.89
C LYS A 3 -5.44 3.52 -4.78
N LEU A 4 -4.46 2.84 -4.20
CA LEU A 4 -3.40 2.17 -4.93
C LEU A 4 -3.65 0.66 -5.00
N TYR A 5 -3.24 0.09 -6.12
CA TYR A 5 -3.12 -1.34 -6.31
C TYR A 5 -1.65 -1.72 -6.18
N ILE A 6 -1.37 -2.68 -5.32
CA ILE A 6 -0.05 -3.31 -5.20
C ILE A 6 -0.17 -4.76 -5.67
N GLY A 7 0.39 -5.05 -6.85
CA GLY A 7 0.43 -6.39 -7.43
C GLY A 7 1.71 -7.13 -7.07
N ASN A 8 1.84 -8.35 -7.57
CA ASN A 8 3.02 -9.21 -7.40
C ASN A 8 3.38 -9.46 -5.93
N LEU A 9 2.37 -9.47 -5.06
CA LEU A 9 2.58 -9.80 -3.65
C LEU A 9 2.73 -11.30 -3.49
N SER A 10 3.69 -11.71 -2.66
CA SER A 10 3.79 -13.12 -2.27
C SER A 10 2.55 -13.54 -1.48
N PRO A 11 2.06 -14.78 -1.63
CA PRO A 11 0.91 -15.28 -0.88
C PRO A 11 1.15 -15.34 0.63
N ALA A 12 2.41 -15.23 1.08
CA ALA A 12 2.80 -15.16 2.48
C ALA A 12 2.73 -13.73 3.08
N VAL A 13 2.58 -12.69 2.24
CA VAL A 13 2.44 -11.30 2.74
C VAL A 13 1.11 -11.16 3.47
N THR A 14 1.15 -10.53 4.64
CA THR A 14 -0.05 -10.21 5.42
C THR A 14 -0.38 -8.72 5.32
N ALA A 15 -1.60 -8.35 5.69
CA ALA A 15 -2.01 -6.95 5.73
C ALA A 15 -1.21 -6.15 6.78
N GLU A 16 -0.73 -6.80 7.85
CA GLU A 16 0.12 -6.19 8.86
C GLU A 16 1.53 -5.90 8.32
N GLU A 17 2.14 -6.85 7.61
CA GLU A 17 3.44 -6.64 6.95
C GLU A 17 3.39 -5.47 5.97
N LEU A 18 2.32 -5.37 5.17
CA LEU A 18 2.09 -4.21 4.30
C LEU A 18 2.01 -2.93 5.13
N ARG A 19 1.16 -2.90 6.17
CA ARG A 19 1.02 -1.72 7.04
C ARG A 19 2.34 -1.30 7.67
N GLN A 20 3.15 -2.26 8.13
CA GLN A 20 4.48 -2.00 8.67
C GLN A 20 5.41 -1.42 7.60
N LEU A 21 5.43 -1.98 6.40
CA LEU A 21 6.24 -1.48 5.29
C LEU A 21 5.85 -0.05 4.89
N PHE A 22 4.55 0.24 4.79
CA PHE A 22 4.07 1.61 4.54
C PHE A 22 4.40 2.55 5.71
N GLY A 23 4.30 2.08 6.96
CA GLY A 23 4.67 2.84 8.15
C GLY A 23 6.15 3.17 8.23
N ASP A 24 7.02 2.21 7.94
CA ASP A 24 8.49 2.35 7.91
C ASP A 24 8.93 3.39 6.87
N ARG A 25 8.28 3.36 5.69
CA ARG A 25 8.47 4.35 4.62
C ARG A 25 7.76 5.69 4.88
N LYS A 26 7.16 5.89 6.05
CA LYS A 26 6.41 7.09 6.44
C LYS A 26 5.28 7.45 5.47
N LEU A 27 4.60 6.43 4.95
CA LEU A 27 3.45 6.55 4.06
C LEU A 27 2.15 6.35 4.87
N PRO A 28 1.43 7.43 5.21
CA PRO A 28 0.23 7.34 6.03
C PRO A 28 -0.91 6.69 5.23
N LEU A 29 -1.36 5.54 5.71
CA LEU A 29 -2.57 4.89 5.22
C LEU A 29 -3.76 5.36 6.03
N THR A 30 -4.82 5.83 5.38
CA THR A 30 -6.08 6.21 6.07
C THR A 30 -7.09 5.10 6.10
N GLY A 31 -6.94 4.11 5.23
CA GLY A 31 -7.92 3.07 5.01
C GLY A 31 -7.56 1.70 5.57
N GLN A 32 -8.46 0.77 5.25
CA GLN A 32 -8.21 -0.65 5.38
C GLN A 32 -7.31 -1.11 4.22
N VAL A 33 -6.29 -1.90 4.54
CA VAL A 33 -5.52 -2.64 3.54
C VAL A 33 -6.34 -3.86 3.14
N LEU A 34 -6.80 -3.88 1.89
CA LEU A 34 -7.54 -5.02 1.34
C LEU A 34 -6.56 -5.96 0.65
N LEU A 35 -6.09 -6.96 1.39
CA LEU A 35 -5.21 -7.99 0.87
C LEU A 35 -6.02 -9.11 0.19
N LYS A 36 -5.56 -9.52 -0.98
CA LYS A 36 -6.04 -10.67 -1.76
C LYS A 36 -4.84 -11.53 -2.14
N SER A 37 -5.10 -12.75 -2.61
CA SER A 37 -4.03 -13.63 -3.09
C SER A 37 -3.34 -12.99 -4.31
N GLY A 38 -2.06 -12.62 -4.16
CA GLY A 38 -1.24 -12.03 -5.22
C GLY A 38 -1.29 -10.50 -5.34
N TYR A 39 -2.15 -9.80 -4.59
CA TYR A 39 -2.26 -8.33 -4.66
C TYR A 39 -2.96 -7.72 -3.45
N ALA A 40 -2.79 -6.42 -3.23
CA ALA A 40 -3.56 -5.68 -2.24
C ALA A 40 -4.01 -4.32 -2.77
N PHE A 41 -5.03 -3.76 -2.11
CA PHE A 41 -5.44 -2.39 -2.29
C PHE A 41 -5.23 -1.60 -1.01
N VAL A 42 -4.69 -0.40 -1.15
CA VAL A 42 -4.48 0.51 -0.02
C VAL A 42 -5.11 1.87 -0.33
N ASP A 43 -5.75 2.45 0.68
CA ASP A 43 -6.38 3.77 0.58
C ASP A 43 -5.53 4.82 1.28
N TYR A 44 -5.28 5.92 0.58
CA TYR A 44 -4.54 7.07 1.09
C TYR A 44 -5.47 8.24 1.41
N PRO A 45 -5.06 9.14 2.34
CA PRO A 45 -5.83 10.33 2.67
C PRO A 45 -6.05 11.19 1.42
N ASP A 46 -4.97 11.35 0.64
CA ASP A 46 -4.89 12.25 -0.49
C ASP A 46 -4.17 11.59 -1.67
N GLN A 47 -4.47 12.10 -2.87
CA GLN A 47 -3.81 11.68 -4.09
C GLN A 47 -2.30 11.94 -4.07
N ASN A 48 -1.85 13.02 -3.42
CA ASN A 48 -0.42 13.34 -3.31
C ASN A 48 0.35 12.24 -2.55
N TRP A 49 -0.26 11.68 -1.49
CA TRP A 49 0.32 10.57 -0.75
C TRP A 49 0.33 9.28 -1.57
N ALA A 50 -0.73 9.03 -2.34
CA ALA A 50 -0.77 7.90 -3.26
C ALA A 50 0.34 8.00 -4.32
N ILE A 51 0.58 9.19 -4.88
CA ILE A 51 1.67 9.44 -5.84
C ILE A 51 3.04 9.20 -5.18
N ARG A 52 3.29 9.79 -4.01
CA ARG A 52 4.54 9.57 -3.27
C ARG A 52 4.80 8.10 -2.97
N ALA A 53 3.75 7.36 -2.60
CA ALA A 53 3.87 5.94 -2.36
C ALA A 53 4.26 5.18 -3.64
N ILE A 54 3.68 5.52 -4.79
CA ILE A 54 4.10 4.98 -6.09
C ILE A 54 5.58 5.31 -6.33
N GLU A 55 6.01 6.55 -6.19
CA GLU A 55 7.40 6.96 -6.43
C GLU A 55 8.38 6.27 -5.47
N THR A 56 7.95 6.01 -4.23
CA THR A 56 8.80 5.37 -3.21
C THR A 56 8.85 3.85 -3.39
N LEU A 57 7.76 3.23 -3.84
CA LEU A 57 7.62 1.76 -3.94
C LEU A 57 7.88 1.22 -5.34
N SER A 58 7.72 2.03 -6.37
CA SER A 58 8.03 1.71 -7.77
C SER A 58 9.47 2.10 -8.03
N GLY A 59 10.38 1.23 -7.63
CA GLY A 59 11.80 1.27 -7.94
C GLY A 59 12.27 -0.07 -8.47
#